data_AF-A0A547EJU6-F1
#
_entry.id   AF-A0A547EJU6-F1
#
_cell.length_a   1.000
_cell.length_b   1.000
_cell.length_c   1.000
_cell.angle_alpha   90.00
_cell.angle_beta   90.00
_cell.angle_gamma   90.00
#
_symmetry.space_group_name_H-M   'P 1'
#
loop_
_entity.id
_entity.type
_entity.pdbx_description
1 polymer ?
#
loop_
_entity_poly.entity_id
_entity_poly.type
_entity_poly.pdbx_seq_one_letter_code
_entity_poly.pdbx_strand_id
1 'polypeptide(L)'
;MTTINLSQQERELVEFVWNNRNTPWFFHCSVSNVSRNNTSRQIAVCVIKDNQLISLDELIAKLCGYKLRQNGLYVTVHNMDAVFDTLYRFMCKLNDEMEANENVCPYLSLAHYEVF
;
A
#
# COMPACT_ATOMS: atom_id res chain seq x y z
N MET A 1 -12.45 6.03 -14.26
CA MET A 1 -11.86 5.03 -13.36
C MET A 1 -11.05 4.07 -14.20
N THR A 2 -9.74 4.00 -14.00
CA THR A 2 -8.86 3.02 -14.65
C THR A 2 -8.73 1.84 -13.70
N THR A 3 -9.43 0.74 -13.97
CA THR A 3 -9.28 -0.51 -13.22
C THR A 3 -7.87 -1.03 -13.46
N ILE A 4 -7.02 -1.01 -12.43
CA ILE A 4 -5.65 -1.52 -12.55
C ILE A 4 -5.72 -3.03 -12.73
N ASN A 5 -5.05 -3.56 -13.76
CA ASN A 5 -5.10 -4.99 -14.03
C ASN A 5 -4.21 -5.74 -13.03
N LEU A 6 -4.83 -6.23 -11.94
CA LEU A 6 -4.19 -7.05 -10.92
C LEU A 6 -4.35 -8.54 -11.24
N SER A 7 -3.25 -9.28 -11.16
CA SER A 7 -3.23 -10.74 -11.14
C SER A 7 -3.97 -11.29 -9.93
N GLN A 8 -4.32 -12.57 -9.96
CA GLN A 8 -5.04 -13.21 -8.85
C GLN A 8 -4.25 -13.17 -7.53
N GLN A 9 -2.93 -13.40 -7.59
CA GLN A 9 -2.06 -13.30 -6.41
C GLN A 9 -2.01 -11.87 -5.85
N GLU A 10 -1.95 -10.85 -6.70
CA GLU A 10 -1.98 -9.45 -6.27
C GLU A 10 -3.33 -9.08 -5.63
N ARG A 11 -4.45 -9.64 -6.12
CA ARG A 11 -5.78 -9.42 -5.53
C ARG A 11 -5.89 -10.04 -4.14
N GLU A 12 -5.45 -11.28 -3.96
CA GLU A 12 -5.41 -11.93 -2.65
C GLU A 12 -4.54 -11.13 -1.66
N LEU A 13 -3.43 -10.56 -2.14
CA LEU A 13 -2.56 -9.70 -1.33
C LEU A 13 -3.24 -8.37 -0.98
N VAL A 14 -3.96 -7.74 -1.91
CA VAL A 14 -4.75 -6.52 -1.66
C VAL A 14 -5.82 -6.77 -0.59
N GLU A 15 -6.60 -7.83 -0.72
CA GLU A 15 -7.63 -8.19 0.27
C GLU A 15 -7.00 -8.48 1.65
N PHE A 16 -5.88 -9.21 1.67
CA PHE A 16 -5.14 -9.48 2.90
C PHE A 16 -4.69 -8.19 3.58
N VAL A 17 -4.06 -7.28 2.82
CA VAL A 17 -3.60 -5.98 3.34
C VAL A 17 -4.78 -5.15 3.84
N TRP A 18 -5.87 -5.09 3.07
CA TRP A 18 -7.08 -4.36 3.45
C TRP A 18 -7.64 -4.86 4.77
N ASN A 19 -7.88 -6.17 4.89
CA ASN A 19 -8.51 -6.75 6.08
C ASN A 19 -7.66 -6.62 7.35
N ASN A 20 -6.33 -6.51 7.22
CA ASN A 20 -5.41 -6.48 8.36
C ASN A 20 -4.80 -5.10 8.64
N ARG A 21 -5.11 -4.07 7.85
CA ARG A 21 -4.48 -2.73 7.90
C ARG A 21 -4.48 -2.05 9.27
N ASN A 22 -5.44 -2.38 10.14
CA ASN A 22 -5.58 -1.79 11.48
C ASN A 22 -4.85 -2.60 12.56
N THR A 23 -4.22 -3.71 12.20
CA THR A 23 -3.47 -4.55 13.14
C THR A 23 -2.18 -3.83 13.55
N PRO A 24 -1.88 -3.74 14.86
CA PRO A 24 -0.62 -3.16 15.33
C PRO A 24 0.59 -3.87 14.68
N TRP A 25 1.58 -3.08 14.25
CA TRP A 25 2.83 -3.58 13.66
C TRP A 25 2.68 -4.38 12.36
N PHE A 26 1.55 -4.23 11.65
CA PHE A 26 1.29 -4.98 10.41
C PHE A 26 2.29 -4.68 9.28
N PHE A 27 2.65 -3.41 9.11
CA PHE A 27 3.62 -2.99 8.10
C PHE A 27 5.03 -2.98 8.68
N HIS A 28 5.95 -3.65 8.00
CA HIS A 28 7.37 -3.63 8.27
C HIS A 28 8.07 -2.80 7.20
N CYS A 29 8.61 -1.65 7.60
CA CYS A 29 9.18 -0.69 6.67
C CYS A 29 10.68 -0.49 6.92
N SER A 30 11.44 -0.35 5.83
CA SER A 30 12.83 0.10 5.85
C SER A 30 12.96 1.33 4.96
N VAL A 31 13.77 2.30 5.39
CA VAL A 31 14.05 3.52 4.62
C VAL A 31 15.56 3.76 4.56
N SER A 32 16.05 4.08 3.37
CA SER A 32 17.45 4.39 3.11
C SER A 32 17.57 5.65 2.27
N ASN A 33 18.56 6.48 2.59
CA ASN A 33 18.84 7.70 1.84
C ASN A 33 19.67 7.37 0.61
N VAL A 34 19.15 7.68 -0.59
CA VAL A 34 19.85 7.37 -1.85
C VAL A 34 20.39 8.61 -2.55
N SER A 35 20.01 9.82 -2.13
CA SER A 35 20.56 11.06 -2.67
C SER A 35 21.26 11.91 -1.62
N ARG A 36 22.36 12.57 -2.02
CA ARG A 36 23.15 13.46 -1.16
C ARG A 36 22.37 14.69 -0.69
N ASN A 37 21.38 15.12 -1.45
CA ASN A 37 20.49 16.24 -1.12
C ASN A 37 19.28 15.82 -0.27
N ASN A 38 19.21 14.57 0.19
CA ASN A 38 18.13 14.02 1.01
C ASN A 38 16.72 13.99 0.39
N THR A 39 16.56 14.28 -0.91
CA THR A 39 15.25 14.32 -1.55
C THR A 39 14.77 12.96 -2.07
N SER A 40 15.67 11.99 -2.20
CA SER A 40 15.33 10.66 -2.70
C SER A 40 15.59 9.61 -1.64
N ARG A 41 14.56 8.79 -1.43
CA ARG A 41 14.58 7.68 -0.48
C ARG A 41 14.30 6.39 -1.24
N GLN A 42 14.99 5.35 -0.81
CA GLN A 42 14.63 3.98 -1.14
C GLN A 42 13.84 3.44 0.05
N ILE A 43 12.65 2.92 -0.22
CA ILE A 43 11.76 2.35 0.77
C ILE A 43 11.55 0.88 0.41
N ALA A 44 11.51 0.03 1.42
CA ALA A 44 10.97 -1.32 1.32
C ALA A 44 9.79 -1.42 2.28
N VAL A 45 8.65 -1.89 1.80
CA VAL A 45 7.46 -2.14 2.61
C VAL A 45 7.12 -3.62 2.52
N CYS A 46 7.00 -4.27 3.67
CA CYS A 46 6.68 -5.68 3.76
C CYS A 46 5.55 -5.93 4.77
N VAL A 47 4.89 -7.08 4.62
CA VAL A 47 3.92 -7.62 5.57
C VAL A 47 4.25 -9.08 5.86
N ILE A 48 3.80 -9.60 7.00
CA ILE A 48 3.91 -11.03 7.32
C ILE A 48 2.60 -11.71 6.97
N LYS A 49 2.65 -12.66 6.01
CA LYS A 49 1.52 -13.50 5.60
C LYS A 49 1.99 -14.94 5.60
N ASP A 50 1.24 -15.85 6.24
CA ASP A 50 1.57 -17.29 6.29
C ASP A 50 3.00 -17.58 6.81
N ASN A 51 3.44 -16.83 7.84
CA ASN A 51 4.81 -16.85 8.40
C ASN A 51 5.93 -16.50 7.39
N GLN A 52 5.60 -15.84 6.29
CA GLN A 52 6.55 -15.36 5.29
C GLN A 52 6.52 -13.83 5.22
N LEU A 53 7.70 -13.23 5.06
CA LEU A 53 7.83 -11.80 4.81
C LEU A 53 7.58 -11.54 3.31
N ILE A 54 6.45 -10.93 3.00
CA ILE A 54 6.04 -10.61 1.63
C ILE A 54 6.29 -9.13 1.38
N SER A 55 7.00 -8.81 0.29
CA SER A 55 7.20 -7.43 -0.16
C SER A 55 5.93 -6.89 -0.81
N LEU A 56 5.58 -5.65 -0.47
CA LEU A 56 4.50 -4.89 -1.10
C LEU A 56 5.03 -3.91 -2.16
N ASP A 57 6.34 -3.88 -2.41
CA ASP A 57 6.97 -2.87 -3.27
C ASP A 57 6.37 -2.85 -4.68
N GLU A 58 6.16 -4.03 -5.28
CA GLU A 58 5.58 -4.12 -6.63
C GLU A 58 4.13 -3.62 -6.66
N LEU A 59 3.34 -4.00 -5.66
CA LEU A 59 1.95 -3.61 -5.54
C LEU A 59 1.82 -2.09 -5.34
N ILE A 60 2.63 -1.52 -4.44
CA ILE A 60 2.69 -0.08 -4.16
C ILE A 60 3.13 0.68 -5.43
N ALA A 61 4.15 0.19 -6.14
CA ALA A 61 4.60 0.82 -7.38
C ALA A 61 3.50 0.85 -8.44
N LYS A 62 2.77 -0.25 -8.58
CA LYS A 62 1.69 -0.40 -9.55
C LYS A 62 0.48 0.48 -9.22
N LEU A 63 0.06 0.52 -7.94
CA LEU A 63 -1.11 1.30 -7.51
C LEU A 63 -0.81 2.80 -7.41
N CYS A 64 0.37 3.18 -6.94
CA CYS A 64 0.73 4.58 -6.71
C CYS A 64 1.54 5.21 -7.86
N GLY A 65 1.96 4.42 -8.85
CA GLY A 65 2.77 4.88 -9.98
C GLY A 65 4.22 5.19 -9.62
N TYR A 66 4.76 4.56 -8.57
CA TYR A 66 6.18 4.72 -8.21
C TYR A 66 7.10 3.91 -9.12
N LYS A 67 8.37 4.30 -9.16
CA LYS A 67 9.40 3.57 -9.89
C LYS A 67 10.02 2.50 -8.99
N LEU A 68 9.96 1.26 -9.45
CA LEU A 68 10.79 0.18 -8.93
C LEU A 68 12.20 0.30 -9.50
N ARG A 69 13.20 0.06 -8.68
CA ARG A 69 14.53 -0.34 -9.16
C ARG A 69 14.97 -1.59 -8.41
N GLN A 70 16.09 -2.17 -8.81
CA GLN A 70 16.58 -3.50 -8.40
C GLN A 70 16.50 -3.82 -6.89
N ASN A 71 16.48 -2.81 -6.01
CA ASN A 71 16.51 -3.01 -4.56
C ASN A 71 15.30 -2.39 -3.79
N GLY A 72 14.23 -1.93 -4.45
CA GLY A 72 13.01 -1.46 -3.77
C GLY A 72 12.31 -0.27 -4.43
N LEU A 73 11.38 0.35 -3.68
CA LEU A 73 10.62 1.53 -4.11
C LEU A 73 11.48 2.80 -4.03
N TYR A 74 11.57 3.53 -5.15
CA TYR A 74 12.23 4.83 -5.17
C TYR A 74 11.19 5.93 -5.12
N VAL A 75 11.21 6.69 -4.02
CA VAL A 75 10.35 7.85 -3.83
C VAL A 75 11.16 9.13 -3.72
N THR A 76 10.63 10.20 -4.32
CA THR A 76 11.17 11.54 -4.18
C THR A 76 10.26 12.31 -3.24
N VAL A 77 10.79 12.67 -2.07
CA VAL A 77 10.05 13.34 -1.00
C VAL A 77 10.97 14.35 -0.34
N HIS A 78 10.45 15.56 -0.10
CA HIS A 78 11.17 16.66 0.53
C HIS A 78 11.02 16.69 2.06
N ASN A 79 10.26 15.74 2.63
CA ASN A 79 9.77 15.79 4.01
C ASN A 79 10.42 14.67 4.85
N MET A 80 10.37 14.82 6.19
CA MET A 80 11.02 13.89 7.13
C MET A 80 10.39 12.48 7.18
N ASP A 81 9.16 12.29 6.68
CA ASP A 81 8.47 10.99 6.79
C ASP A 81 8.03 10.43 5.43
N ALA A 82 9.01 9.91 4.70
CA ALA A 82 8.82 9.28 3.41
C ALA A 82 7.98 7.98 3.49
N VAL A 83 8.07 7.28 4.62
CA VAL A 83 7.36 6.02 4.85
C VAL A 83 5.87 6.29 5.04
N PHE A 84 5.52 7.25 5.91
CA PHE A 84 4.13 7.62 6.13
C PHE A 84 3.45 8.13 4.86
N ASP A 85 4.07 9.04 4.09
CA ASP A 85 3.49 9.55 2.84
C ASP A 85 3.24 8.42 1.82
N THR A 86 4.18 7.48 1.72
CA THR A 86 4.07 6.33 0.81
C THR A 86 2.92 5.40 1.24
N LEU A 87 2.85 5.04 2.52
CA LEU A 87 1.78 4.19 3.05
C LEU A 87 0.42 4.87 2.94
N TYR A 88 0.33 6.17 3.26
CA TYR A 88 -0.90 6.93 3.13
C TYR A 88 -1.45 6.90 1.71
N ARG A 89 -0.61 7.22 0.71
CA ARG A 89 -1.01 7.17 -0.72
C ARG A 89 -1.41 5.77 -1.15
N PHE A 90 -0.70 4.76 -0.67
CA PHE A 90 -1.03 3.36 -0.94
C PHE A 90 -2.39 2.99 -0.36
N MET A 91 -2.68 3.36 0.89
CA MET A 91 -3.98 3.10 1.53
C MET A 91 -5.12 3.84 0.84
N CYS A 92 -4.94 5.09 0.40
CA CYS A 92 -5.93 5.78 -0.41
C CYS A 92 -6.21 5.04 -1.73
N LYS A 93 -5.17 4.55 -2.41
CA LYS A 93 -5.34 3.78 -3.65
C LYS A 93 -5.98 2.43 -3.43
N LEU A 94 -5.65 1.75 -2.34
CA LEU A 94 -6.33 0.52 -1.95
C LEU A 94 -7.82 0.77 -1.69
N ASN A 95 -8.18 1.86 -1.01
CA ASN A 95 -9.59 2.22 -0.80
C ASN A 95 -10.31 2.45 -2.13
N ASP A 96 -9.72 3.22 -3.06
CA ASP A 96 -10.26 3.43 -4.40
C ASP A 96 -10.54 2.09 -5.12
N GLU A 97 -9.61 1.12 -5.04
CA GLU A 97 -9.76 -0.20 -5.66
C GLU A 97 -10.83 -1.07 -4.96
N MET A 98 -10.94 -0.98 -3.63
CA MET A 98 -11.98 -1.71 -2.89
C MET A 98 -13.38 -1.15 -3.16
N GLU A 99 -13.55 0.19 -3.15
CA GLU A 99 -14.81 0.84 -3.51
C GLU A 99 -15.20 0.60 -4.98
N ALA A 100 -14.23 0.54 -5.89
CA ALA A 100 -14.48 0.18 -7.28
C ALA A 100 -14.97 -1.26 -7.43
N ASN A 101 -14.51 -2.18 -6.58
CA ASN A 101 -14.99 -3.58 -6.55
C ASN A 101 -16.34 -3.72 -5.82
N GLU A 102 -16.63 -2.90 -4.80
CA GLU A 102 -17.92 -2.89 -4.09
C GLU A 102 -19.09 -2.37 -4.96
N ASN A 103 -18.81 -1.61 -6.02
CA ASN A 103 -19.83 -1.22 -7.02
C ASN A 103 -20.35 -2.39 -7.90
N VAL A 104 -20.01 -3.64 -7.56
CA VAL A 104 -20.60 -4.87 -8.11
C VAL A 104 -21.60 -5.52 -7.13
N CYS A 105 -21.86 -4.95 -5.93
CA CYS A 105 -22.93 -5.44 -5.04
C CYS A 105 -23.68 -4.30 -4.31
N PRO A 106 -24.98 -4.06 -4.60
CA PRO A 106 -25.69 -2.87 -4.11
C PRO A 106 -26.22 -2.96 -2.67
N TYR A 107 -25.62 -3.75 -1.76
CA TYR A 107 -26.22 -4.04 -0.45
C TYR A 107 -25.34 -3.84 0.79
N LEU A 108 -24.27 -3.05 0.73
CA LEU A 108 -23.48 -2.68 1.92
C LEU A 108 -23.36 -1.18 2.14
N SER A 109 -24.41 -0.42 1.81
CA SER A 109 -24.66 0.83 2.52
C SER A 109 -25.35 0.48 3.85
N LEU A 110 -24.85 1.04 4.95
CA LEU A 110 -25.42 1.00 6.31
C LEU A 110 -25.02 -0.20 7.19
N ALA A 111 -23.77 -0.19 7.66
CA ALA A 111 -23.43 -0.75 8.97
C ALA A 111 -22.75 0.34 9.82
N HIS A 112 -23.60 1.13 10.48
CA HIS A 112 -23.44 1.79 11.78
C HIS A 112 -22.01 1.93 12.35
N TYR A 113 -21.48 3.15 12.28
CA TYR A 113 -20.59 3.65 13.33
C TYR A 113 -21.45 4.01 14.54
N GLU A 114 -21.54 3.12 15.52
CA GLU A 114 -21.83 3.52 16.90
C GLU A 114 -20.50 3.89 17.56
N VAL A 115 -20.37 5.18 17.91
CA VAL A 115 -19.26 5.74 18.67
C VAL A 115 -19.54 5.45 20.15
N PHE A 116 -18.64 4.72 20.80
CA PHE A 116 -18.57 4.61 22.26
C PHE A 116 -17.85 5.83 22.85
#